data_AF-A0A3B9MVD5-F1
#
_entry.id   AF-A0A3B9MVD5-F1
#
_cell.length_a   1.000
_cell.length_b   1.000
_cell.length_c   1.000
_cell.angle_alpha   90.00
_cell.angle_beta   90.00
_cell.angle_gamma   90.00
#
_symmetry.space_group_name_H-M   'P 1'
#
loop_
_entity.id
_entity.type
_entity.pdbx_description
1 polymer ?
#
loop_
_entity_poly.entity_id
_entity_poly.type
_entity_poly.pdbx_seq_one_letter_code
_entity_poly.pdbx_strand_id
1 'polypeptide(L)'
;MWIYFLLFLTGFILVHFCKMMRLYLVLMEHGISFPRFVVMYLETTLVNLIVPFKIGEIFRVLVISKETKHWQVGILSVITDRFFDTLALCAILIPVDIWYLGRLSPITWIFLAILFIIVICYVSLMPTYGYLNRYIIMRKNSPRSMAALRGLDTIKDWYDFTLDLIRGRFALITTFSFMGWFFEIGTLAAFATCLKMKFDVGDFINYIQAIFAFGSSRLLNKYTGISILLMGIAAFIGIVVFMSRPERKVR
;
A
#
# COMPACT_ATOMS: atom_id res chain seq x y z
N MET A 1 -1.59 -10.88 -30.99
CA MET A 1 -2.66 -10.93 -29.96
C MET A 1 -2.24 -11.82 -28.78
N TRP A 2 -1.87 -13.08 -29.03
CA TRP A 2 -1.38 -14.01 -27.99
C TRP A 2 -0.18 -13.51 -27.18
N ILE A 3 0.80 -12.88 -27.83
CA ILE A 3 1.99 -12.32 -27.15
C ILE A 3 1.59 -11.25 -26.12
N TYR A 4 0.68 -10.33 -26.48
CA TYR A 4 0.21 -9.29 -25.55
C TYR A 4 -0.61 -9.86 -24.39
N PHE A 5 -1.34 -10.95 -24.62
CA PHE A 5 -2.04 -11.66 -23.56
C PHE A 5 -1.06 -12.33 -22.58
N LEU A 6 0.01 -12.96 -23.08
CA LEU A 6 1.08 -13.51 -22.24
C LEU A 6 1.83 -12.42 -21.46
N LEU A 7 2.11 -11.28 -22.10
CA LEU A 7 2.71 -10.12 -21.44
C LEU A 7 1.79 -9.55 -20.36
N PHE A 8 0.49 -9.48 -20.61
CA PHE A 8 -0.50 -9.08 -19.61
C PHE A 8 -0.50 -10.03 -18.41
N LEU A 9 -0.56 -11.35 -18.63
CA LEU A 9 -0.60 -12.33 -17.54
C LEU A 9 0.70 -12.29 -16.72
N THR A 10 1.84 -12.25 -17.41
CA THR A 10 3.16 -12.16 -16.76
C THR A 10 3.30 -10.85 -15.99
N GLY A 11 2.92 -9.74 -16.60
CA GLY A 11 2.92 -8.42 -15.98
C GLY A 11 2.02 -8.36 -14.74
N PHE A 12 0.81 -8.94 -14.83
CA PHE A 12 -0.13 -9.03 -13.69
C PHE A 12 0.49 -9.77 -12.51
N ILE A 13 1.14 -10.90 -12.76
CA ILE A 13 1.87 -11.67 -11.73
C ILE A 13 2.99 -10.81 -11.12
N LEU A 14 3.79 -10.13 -11.95
CA LEU A 14 4.90 -9.29 -11.49
C LEU A 14 4.42 -8.09 -10.67
N VAL A 15 3.33 -7.43 -11.06
CA VAL A 15 2.71 -6.32 -10.31
C VAL A 15 2.31 -6.80 -8.92
N HIS A 16 1.58 -7.91 -8.85
CA HIS A 16 1.13 -8.45 -7.57
C HIS A 16 2.28 -9.00 -6.72
N PHE A 17 3.29 -9.59 -7.35
CA PHE A 17 4.51 -10.00 -6.67
C PHE A 17 5.23 -8.81 -6.04
N CYS A 18 5.44 -7.72 -6.77
CA CYS A 18 6.07 -6.50 -6.24
C CYS A 18 5.26 -5.90 -5.07
N LYS A 19 3.94 -5.77 -5.23
CA LYS A 19 3.04 -5.27 -4.17
C LYS A 19 3.06 -6.18 -2.94
N MET A 20 3.10 -7.50 -3.14
CA MET A 20 3.19 -8.50 -2.07
C MET A 20 4.53 -8.43 -1.35
N MET A 21 5.66 -8.37 -2.07
CA MET A 21 6.99 -8.29 -1.47
C MET A 21 7.18 -6.99 -0.68
N ARG A 22 6.65 -5.87 -1.18
CA ARG A 22 6.66 -4.62 -0.43
C ARG A 22 5.97 -4.76 0.92
N LEU A 23 4.74 -5.27 0.95
CA LEU A 23 3.99 -5.48 2.18
C LEU A 23 4.68 -6.51 3.10
N TYR A 24 5.30 -7.55 2.51
CA TYR A 24 6.05 -8.55 3.25
C TYR A 24 7.24 -7.93 3.99
N LEU A 25 7.99 -7.05 3.34
CA LEU A 25 9.14 -6.37 3.95
C LEU A 25 8.73 -5.49 5.13
N VAL A 26 7.58 -4.82 5.03
CA VAL A 26 7.00 -4.05 6.13
C VAL A 26 6.64 -4.97 7.30
N LEU A 27 6.07 -6.15 7.04
CA LEU A 27 5.60 -7.07 8.08
C LEU A 27 6.62 -8.14 8.54
N MET A 28 7.82 -8.17 7.95
CA MET A 28 8.75 -9.29 8.12
C MET A 28 9.24 -9.50 9.56
N GLU A 29 9.19 -8.49 10.44
CA GLU A 29 9.57 -8.65 11.87
C GLU A 29 8.49 -9.30 12.73
N HIS A 30 7.26 -9.42 12.21
CA HIS A 30 6.10 -9.86 12.99
C HIS A 30 5.87 -11.37 12.93
N GLY A 31 6.86 -12.14 12.47
CA GLY A 31 6.87 -13.60 12.57
C GLY A 31 5.80 -14.33 11.75
N ILE A 32 5.13 -13.66 10.82
CA ILE A 32 4.11 -14.29 9.96
C ILE A 32 4.81 -15.26 8.99
N SER A 33 4.42 -16.53 9.03
CA SER A 33 4.94 -17.51 8.08
C SER A 33 4.63 -17.09 6.64
N PHE A 34 5.62 -17.19 5.74
CA PHE A 34 5.46 -16.77 4.35
C PHE A 34 4.21 -17.34 3.64
N PRO A 35 3.84 -18.63 3.80
CA PRO A 35 2.63 -19.17 3.18
C PRO A 35 1.35 -18.53 3.71
N ARG A 36 1.28 -18.29 5.03
CA ARG A 36 0.15 -17.61 5.65
C ARG A 36 0.04 -16.17 5.16
N PHE A 37 1.19 -15.50 5.02
CA PHE A 37 1.28 -14.16 4.45
C PHE A 37 0.78 -14.09 3.01
N VAL A 38 1.13 -15.06 2.16
CA VAL A 38 0.62 -15.11 0.77
C VAL A 38 -0.90 -15.23 0.74
N VAL A 39 -1.50 -16.12 1.54
CA VAL A 39 -2.97 -16.26 1.62
C VAL A 39 -3.61 -14.95 2.10
N MET A 40 -3.06 -14.35 3.15
CA MET A 40 -3.51 -13.07 3.69
C MET A 40 -3.47 -11.94 2.63
N TYR A 41 -2.39 -11.87 1.85
CA TYR A 41 -2.25 -10.90 0.78
C TYR A 41 -3.32 -11.09 -0.31
N LEU A 42 -3.56 -12.34 -0.72
CA LEU A 42 -4.55 -12.68 -1.74
C LEU A 42 -5.97 -12.34 -1.27
N GLU A 43 -6.34 -12.74 -0.05
CA GLU A 43 -7.65 -12.45 0.55
C GLU A 43 -7.90 -10.94 0.65
N THR A 44 -6.95 -10.19 1.23
CA THR A 44 -7.11 -8.74 1.41
C THR A 44 -7.13 -7.99 0.07
N THR A 45 -6.36 -8.45 -0.92
CA THR A 45 -6.38 -7.84 -2.27
C THR A 45 -7.66 -8.14 -3.02
N LEU A 46 -8.20 -9.37 -2.91
CA LEU A 46 -9.48 -9.72 -3.50
C LEU A 46 -10.61 -8.85 -2.93
N VAL A 47 -10.68 -8.72 -1.60
CA VAL A 47 -11.67 -7.84 -0.96
C VAL A 47 -11.50 -6.40 -1.41
N ASN A 48 -10.27 -5.90 -1.52
CA ASN A 48 -10.01 -4.54 -2.00
C ASN A 48 -10.37 -4.31 -3.47
N LEU A 49 -10.39 -5.34 -4.31
CA LEU A 49 -10.87 -5.25 -5.70
C LEU A 49 -12.40 -5.31 -5.81
N ILE A 50 -13.06 -6.05 -4.92
CA ILE A 50 -14.53 -6.21 -4.91
C ILE A 50 -15.21 -5.00 -4.27
N VAL A 51 -14.66 -4.51 -3.15
CA VAL A 51 -15.31 -3.47 -2.35
C VAL A 51 -14.89 -2.08 -2.85
N PRO A 52 -15.83 -1.24 -3.31
CA PRO A 52 -15.52 0.12 -3.75
C PRO A 52 -15.11 1.04 -2.58
N PHE A 53 -14.64 2.25 -2.91
CA PHE A 53 -14.28 3.31 -1.95
C PHE A 53 -13.14 2.99 -0.97
N LYS A 54 -12.22 2.08 -1.33
CA LYS A 54 -11.04 1.71 -0.52
C LYS A 54 -11.37 1.18 0.89
N ILE A 55 -12.61 0.77 1.15
CA ILE A 55 -12.99 0.10 2.41
C ILE A 55 -12.21 -1.21 2.59
N GLY A 56 -11.75 -1.83 1.50
CA GLY A 56 -10.85 -2.97 1.54
C GLY A 56 -9.54 -2.74 2.30
N GLU A 57 -9.06 -1.50 2.40
CA GLU A 57 -7.88 -1.18 3.23
C GLU A 57 -8.18 -1.32 4.73
N ILE A 58 -9.42 -1.02 5.17
CA ILE A 58 -9.85 -1.27 6.56
C ILE A 58 -9.86 -2.78 6.83
N PHE A 59 -10.37 -3.57 5.89
CA PHE A 59 -10.33 -5.03 6.00
C PHE A 59 -8.89 -5.54 6.12
N ARG A 60 -7.96 -4.99 5.33
CA ARG A 60 -6.53 -5.31 5.42
C ARG A 60 -5.96 -5.00 6.82
N VAL A 61 -6.26 -3.82 7.38
CA VAL A 61 -5.85 -3.46 8.75
C VAL A 61 -6.34 -4.50 9.76
N LEU A 62 -7.62 -4.90 9.67
CA LEU A 62 -8.22 -5.86 10.60
C LEU A 62 -7.56 -7.23 10.51
N VAL A 63 -7.31 -7.73 9.30
CA VAL A 63 -6.67 -9.03 9.09
C VAL A 63 -5.23 -9.01 9.59
N ILE A 64 -4.44 -7.99 9.24
CA ILE A 64 -3.05 -7.88 9.72
C ILE A 64 -3.02 -7.76 11.25
N SER A 65 -3.91 -6.95 11.84
CA SER A 65 -4.01 -6.80 13.29
C SER A 65 -4.34 -8.12 13.98
N LYS A 66 -5.23 -8.92 13.39
CA LYS A 66 -5.60 -10.24 13.92
C LYS A 66 -4.43 -11.21 13.86
N GLU A 67 -3.70 -11.24 12.76
CA GLU A 67 -2.58 -12.17 12.55
C GLU A 67 -1.36 -11.80 13.41
N THR A 68 -1.13 -10.51 13.64
CA THR A 68 -0.01 -10.01 14.45
C THR A 68 -0.38 -9.82 15.92
N LYS A 69 -1.66 -9.96 16.30
CA LYS A 69 -2.22 -9.71 17.64
C LYS A 69 -2.04 -8.27 18.16
N HIS A 70 -1.63 -7.35 17.30
CA HIS A 70 -1.36 -5.96 17.65
C HIS A 70 -2.02 -5.04 16.63
N TRP A 71 -2.92 -4.19 17.09
CA TRP A 71 -3.67 -3.28 16.23
C TRP A 71 -2.79 -2.17 15.63
N GLN A 72 -1.75 -1.75 16.37
CA GLN A 72 -0.78 -0.76 15.90
C GLN A 72 -0.07 -1.25 14.64
N VAL A 73 0.27 -2.54 14.60
CA VAL A 73 0.95 -3.18 13.45
C VAL A 73 0.06 -3.10 12.21
N GLY A 74 -1.23 -3.43 12.35
CA GLY A 74 -2.18 -3.37 11.24
C GLY A 74 -2.32 -1.97 10.65
N ILE A 75 -2.46 -0.94 11.50
CA ILE A 75 -2.61 0.43 11.03
C ILE A 75 -1.31 0.97 10.43
N LEU A 76 -0.20 0.88 11.17
CA LEU A 76 1.07 1.48 10.77
C LEU A 76 1.68 0.78 9.56
N SER A 77 1.50 -0.54 9.41
CA SER A 77 1.93 -1.25 8.21
C SER A 77 1.20 -0.80 6.96
N VAL A 78 -0.13 -0.61 7.03
CA VAL A 78 -0.93 -0.14 5.89
C VAL A 78 -0.58 1.31 5.56
N ILE A 79 -0.46 2.20 6.56
CA ILE A 79 -0.05 3.59 6.33
C ILE A 79 1.33 3.65 5.67
N THR A 80 2.29 2.86 6.18
CA THR A 80 3.64 2.79 5.63
C THR A 80 3.62 2.27 4.19
N ASP A 81 2.89 1.18 3.92
CA ASP A 81 2.75 0.65 2.56
C ASP A 81 2.14 1.69 1.60
N ARG A 82 1.07 2.39 2.03
CA ARG A 82 0.43 3.46 1.24
C ARG A 82 1.34 4.65 1.00
N PHE A 83 2.18 5.02 1.97
CA PHE A 83 3.15 6.10 1.82
C PHE A 83 4.12 5.79 0.68
N PHE A 84 4.77 4.62 0.69
CA PHE A 84 5.73 4.24 -0.36
C PHE A 84 5.06 4.03 -1.73
N ASP A 85 3.85 3.47 -1.74
CA ASP A 85 3.06 3.33 -2.97
C ASP A 85 2.76 4.68 -3.63
N THR A 86 2.31 5.64 -2.82
CA THR A 86 1.94 6.98 -3.27
C THR A 86 3.18 7.79 -3.63
N LEU A 87 4.29 7.61 -2.91
CA LEU A 87 5.57 8.24 -3.22
C LEU A 87 6.09 7.83 -4.60
N ALA A 88 6.11 6.53 -4.88
CA ALA A 88 6.52 6.00 -6.18
C ALA A 88 5.57 6.46 -7.30
N LEU A 89 4.26 6.48 -7.04
CA LEU A 89 3.28 7.00 -7.98
C LEU A 89 3.51 8.48 -8.29
N CYS A 90 3.74 9.32 -7.27
CA CYS A 90 4.01 10.75 -7.45
C CYS A 90 5.29 10.98 -8.26
N ALA A 91 6.34 10.20 -8.02
CA ALA A 91 7.58 10.28 -8.77
C ALA A 91 7.39 10.00 -10.28
N ILE A 92 6.36 9.21 -10.65
CA ILE A 92 5.98 8.98 -12.05
C ILE A 92 5.01 10.05 -12.55
N LEU A 93 4.00 10.43 -11.76
CA LEU A 93 2.96 11.37 -12.18
C LEU A 93 3.49 12.78 -12.38
N ILE A 94 4.42 13.28 -11.55
CA ILE A 94 4.95 14.64 -11.67
C ILE A 94 5.58 14.90 -13.05
N PRO A 95 6.58 14.11 -13.51
CA PRO A 95 7.17 14.34 -14.84
C PRO A 95 6.15 14.13 -15.96
N VAL A 96 5.25 13.15 -15.81
CA VAL A 96 4.18 12.88 -16.78
C VAL A 96 3.22 14.05 -16.93
N ASP A 97 2.72 14.59 -15.81
CA ASP A 97 1.79 15.72 -15.79
C ASP A 97 2.46 16.99 -16.34
N ILE A 98 3.72 17.27 -15.97
CA ILE A 98 4.46 18.44 -16.45
C ILE A 98 4.71 18.36 -17.96
N TRP A 99 5.18 17.21 -18.46
CA TRP A 99 5.51 17.06 -19.89
C TRP A 99 4.27 16.95 -20.78
N TYR A 100 3.20 16.33 -20.32
CA TYR A 100 2.01 16.08 -21.14
C TYR A 100 0.92 17.13 -20.98
N LEU A 101 0.55 17.49 -19.75
CA LEU A 101 -0.53 18.44 -19.47
C LEU A 101 -0.02 19.89 -19.33
N GLY A 102 1.29 20.09 -19.15
CA GLY A 102 1.87 21.40 -18.82
C GLY A 102 1.51 21.89 -17.41
N ARG A 103 0.80 21.07 -16.62
CA ARG A 103 0.34 21.38 -15.26
C ARG A 103 0.10 20.10 -14.47
N LEU A 104 0.21 20.17 -13.15
CA LEU A 104 -0.13 19.07 -12.26
C LEU A 104 -1.64 18.81 -12.27
N SER A 105 -2.01 17.53 -12.42
CA SER A 105 -3.41 17.11 -12.32
C SER A 105 -3.93 17.25 -10.88
N PRO A 106 -5.26 17.39 -10.66
CA PRO A 106 -5.83 17.52 -9.32
C PRO A 106 -5.46 16.35 -8.39
N ILE A 107 -5.36 15.14 -8.94
CA ILE A 107 -5.01 13.95 -8.16
C ILE A 107 -3.55 13.97 -7.68
N THR A 108 -2.62 14.46 -8.52
CA THR A 108 -1.22 14.65 -8.13
C THR A 108 -1.09 15.67 -7.00
N TRP A 109 -1.84 16.77 -7.07
CA TRP A 109 -1.90 17.75 -5.96
C TRP A 109 -2.40 17.14 -4.65
N ILE A 110 -3.47 16.33 -4.70
CA ILE A 110 -4.01 15.65 -3.51
C ILE A 110 -2.96 14.71 -2.90
N PHE A 111 -2.27 13.91 -3.72
CA PHE A 111 -1.22 13.02 -3.20
C PHE A 111 -0.04 13.76 -2.62
N LEU A 112 0.41 14.84 -3.27
CA LEU A 112 1.47 15.69 -2.73
C LEU A 112 1.05 16.30 -1.39
N ALA A 113 -0.19 16.78 -1.27
CA ALA A 113 -0.70 17.31 0.00
C ALA A 113 -0.73 16.23 1.10
N ILE A 114 -1.19 15.02 0.79
CA ILE A 114 -1.22 13.90 1.75
C ILE A 114 0.19 13.51 2.18
N LEU A 115 1.12 13.33 1.22
CA LEU A 115 2.52 13.00 1.51
C LEU A 115 3.17 14.10 2.34
N PHE A 116 2.93 15.36 2.01
CA PHE A 116 3.43 16.51 2.77
C PHE A 116 2.92 16.52 4.21
N ILE A 117 1.63 16.26 4.43
CA ILE A 117 1.05 16.14 5.77
C ILE A 117 1.72 14.98 6.54
N ILE A 118 1.87 13.81 5.92
CA ILE A 118 2.52 12.65 6.57
C ILE A 118 3.96 12.99 6.96
N VAL A 119 4.73 13.63 6.06
CA VAL A 119 6.12 14.02 6.33
C VAL A 119 6.19 15.07 7.44
N ILE A 120 5.33 16.10 7.43
CA ILE A 120 5.27 17.09 8.51
C ILE A 120 4.95 16.43 9.84
N CYS A 121 3.92 15.58 9.88
CA CYS A 121 3.53 14.86 11.07
C CYS A 121 4.71 14.02 11.59
N TYR A 122 5.39 13.28 10.70
CA TYR A 122 6.52 12.42 11.06
C TYR A 122 7.72 13.23 11.60
N VAL A 123 8.14 14.29 10.90
CA VAL A 123 9.30 15.11 11.29
C VAL A 123 9.02 15.92 12.57
N SER A 124 7.79 16.40 12.74
CA SER A 124 7.41 17.25 13.88
C SER A 124 7.19 16.46 15.17
N LEU A 125 6.97 15.15 15.09
CA LEU A 125 6.57 14.31 16.24
C LEU A 125 7.66 14.26 17.32
N MET A 126 8.92 13.98 16.96
CA MET A 126 10.00 13.84 17.93
C MET A 126 10.38 15.17 18.63
N PRO A 127 10.54 16.31 17.92
CA PRO A 127 10.74 17.61 18.57
C PRO A 127 9.56 18.01 19.49
N THR A 128 8.32 17.76 19.04
CA THR A 128 7.11 18.08 19.80
C THR A 128 7.01 17.23 21.06
N TYR A 129 7.31 15.94 20.98
CA TYR A 129 7.40 15.04 22.13
C TYR A 129 8.39 15.57 23.17
N GLY A 130 9.63 15.89 22.75
CA GLY A 130 10.67 16.40 23.66
C GLY A 130 10.27 17.71 24.35
N TYR A 131 9.69 18.65 23.62
CA TYR A 131 9.21 19.92 24.18
C TYR A 131 8.05 19.72 25.16
N LEU A 132 7.00 19.00 24.77
CA LEU A 132 5.81 18.81 25.59
C LEU A 132 6.11 17.99 26.85
N ASN A 133 6.92 16.94 26.73
CA ASN A 133 7.35 16.12 27.86
C ASN A 133 8.08 16.99 28.91
N ARG A 134 9.09 17.76 28.48
CA ARG A 134 9.81 18.70 29.37
C ARG A 134 8.88 19.75 29.99
N TYR A 135 7.99 20.34 29.20
CA TYR A 135 7.06 21.38 29.67
C TYR A 135 6.09 20.84 30.73
N ILE A 136 5.51 19.66 30.50
CA ILE A 136 4.55 19.00 31.40
C ILE A 136 5.21 18.68 32.74
N ILE A 137 6.39 18.04 32.72
CA ILE A 137 7.12 17.67 33.94
C ILE A 137 7.51 18.91 34.75
N MET A 138 8.01 19.98 34.10
CA MET A 138 8.51 21.15 34.81
C MET A 138 7.42 22.08 35.35
N ARG A 139 6.20 22.09 34.79
CA ARG A 139 5.18 23.10 35.11
C ARG A 139 3.86 22.58 35.66
N LYS A 140 3.55 21.28 35.60
CA LYS A 140 2.20 20.79 35.94
C LYS A 140 2.19 19.43 36.65
N ASN A 141 1.76 19.44 37.92
CA ASN A 141 1.51 18.25 38.75
C ASN A 141 0.03 17.83 38.81
N SER A 142 -0.77 18.13 37.79
CA SER A 142 -2.20 17.75 37.79
C SER A 142 -2.43 16.34 37.23
N PRO A 143 -3.49 15.62 37.65
CA PRO A 143 -3.83 14.30 37.10
C PRO A 143 -4.03 14.31 35.58
N ARG A 144 -4.54 15.43 35.04
CA ARG A 144 -4.70 15.64 33.58
C ARG A 144 -3.36 15.75 32.86
N SER A 145 -2.35 16.33 33.52
CA SER A 145 -0.98 16.44 33.01
C SER A 145 -0.33 15.06 32.86
N MET A 146 -0.54 14.18 33.86
CA MET A 146 -0.06 12.80 33.82
C MET A 146 -0.76 11.97 32.74
N ALA A 147 -2.06 12.20 32.50
CA ALA A 147 -2.76 11.56 31.39
C ALA A 147 -2.23 12.02 30.02
N ALA A 148 -1.93 13.31 29.86
CA ALA A 148 -1.31 13.83 28.64
C ALA A 148 0.09 13.24 28.39
N LEU A 149 0.88 13.05 29.46
CA LEU A 149 2.20 12.43 29.37
C LEU A 149 2.11 10.96 28.88
N ARG A 150 1.18 10.17 29.44
CA ARG A 150 0.93 8.79 28.97
C ARG A 150 0.50 8.73 27.50
N GLY A 151 -0.29 9.70 27.05
CA GLY A 151 -0.66 9.84 25.65
C GLY A 151 0.55 10.14 24.76
N LEU A 152 1.45 11.01 25.20
CA LEU A 152 2.69 11.33 24.48
C LEU A 152 3.62 10.12 24.37
N ASP A 153 3.75 9.32 25.44
CA ASP A 153 4.55 8.10 25.40
C ASP A 153 3.96 7.08 24.41
N THR A 154 2.63 6.93 24.37
CA THR A 154 1.97 6.09 23.36
C THR A 154 2.27 6.55 21.92
N ILE A 155 2.26 7.87 21.68
CA ILE A 155 2.60 8.43 20.36
C ILE A 155 4.06 8.16 20.01
N LYS A 156 4.96 8.26 20.99
CA LYS A 156 6.38 7.93 20.81
C LYS A 156 6.57 6.45 20.48
N ASP A 157 5.88 5.55 21.17
CA ASP A 157 5.93 4.11 20.88
C ASP A 157 5.53 3.81 19.43
N TRP A 158 4.53 4.51 18.90
CA TRP A 158 4.11 4.36 17.50
C TRP A 158 5.14 4.91 16.51
N TYR A 159 5.79 6.00 16.87
CA TYR A 159 6.86 6.58 16.06
C TYR A 159 8.07 5.64 15.99
N ASP A 160 8.54 5.16 17.14
CA ASP A 160 9.67 4.24 17.24
C ASP A 160 9.34 2.93 16.49
N PHE A 161 8.12 2.42 16.64
CA PHE A 161 7.63 1.27 15.88
C PHE A 161 7.62 1.51 14.36
N THR A 162 7.17 2.68 13.90
CA THR A 162 7.18 3.03 12.47
C THR A 162 8.61 3.12 11.92
N LEU A 163 9.55 3.63 12.73
CA LEU A 163 10.97 3.65 12.38
C LEU A 163 11.48 2.22 12.18
N ASP A 164 11.18 1.32 13.11
CA ASP A 164 11.62 -0.08 13.05
C ASP A 164 11.03 -0.84 11.85
N LEU A 165 9.76 -0.58 11.48
CA LEU A 165 9.15 -1.13 10.25
C LEU A 165 9.95 -0.80 8.97
N ILE A 166 10.62 0.35 8.95
CA ILE A 166 11.28 0.89 7.76
C ILE A 166 12.80 0.69 7.81
N ARG A 167 13.38 0.66 9.02
CA ARG A 167 14.83 0.65 9.24
C ARG A 167 15.47 -0.57 8.59
N GLY A 168 16.54 -0.33 7.81
CA GLY A 168 17.25 -1.39 7.08
C GLY A 168 16.53 -1.93 5.83
N ARG A 169 15.25 -1.59 5.60
CA ARG A 169 14.45 -2.09 4.47
C ARG A 169 13.91 -1.02 3.54
N PHE A 170 14.08 0.25 3.91
CA PHE A 170 13.65 1.43 3.14
C PHE A 170 13.93 1.31 1.63
N ALA A 171 15.17 0.98 1.26
CA ALA A 171 15.59 0.88 -0.13
C ALA A 171 14.84 -0.23 -0.89
N LEU A 172 14.63 -1.39 -0.26
CA LEU A 172 13.90 -2.50 -0.87
C LEU A 172 12.41 -2.18 -1.02
N ILE A 173 11.78 -1.62 0.02
CA ILE A 173 10.37 -1.22 -0.01
C ILE A 173 10.12 -0.18 -1.12
N THR A 174 11.03 0.78 -1.26
CA THR A 174 10.98 1.81 -2.31
C THR A 174 11.17 1.19 -3.68
N THR A 175 12.17 0.30 -3.84
CA THR A 175 12.44 -0.38 -5.12
C THR A 175 11.23 -1.19 -5.59
N PHE A 176 10.63 -2.01 -4.72
CA PHE A 176 9.42 -2.76 -5.06
C PHE A 176 8.23 -1.86 -5.39
N SER A 177 8.15 -0.65 -4.81
CA SER A 177 7.12 0.34 -5.15
C SER A 177 7.29 0.87 -6.58
N PHE A 178 8.51 1.26 -6.96
CA PHE A 178 8.80 1.70 -8.33
C PHE A 178 8.61 0.58 -9.35
N MET A 179 9.11 -0.63 -9.05
CA MET A 179 8.92 -1.79 -9.91
C MET A 179 7.43 -2.15 -10.06
N GLY A 180 6.65 -2.06 -8.99
CA GLY A 180 5.21 -2.28 -9.02
C GLY A 180 4.51 -1.37 -10.02
N TRP A 181 4.76 -0.06 -9.96
CA TRP A 181 4.19 0.89 -10.91
C TRP A 181 4.71 0.73 -12.33
N PHE A 182 6.02 0.47 -12.51
CA PHE A 182 6.61 0.22 -13.82
C PHE A 182 5.94 -0.97 -14.52
N PHE A 183 5.78 -2.09 -13.80
CA PHE A 183 5.06 -3.25 -14.33
C PHE A 183 3.57 -2.98 -14.52
N GLU A 184 2.95 -2.16 -13.68
CA GLU A 184 1.52 -1.84 -13.80
C GLU A 184 1.24 -1.04 -15.07
N ILE A 185 2.06 -0.04 -15.38
CA ILE A 185 1.98 0.71 -16.65
C ILE A 185 2.19 -0.24 -17.84
N GLY A 186 3.21 -1.10 -17.80
CA GLY A 186 3.46 -2.08 -18.87
C GLY A 186 2.31 -3.08 -19.05
N THR A 187 1.73 -3.54 -17.95
CA THR A 187 0.59 -4.47 -17.94
C THR A 187 -0.66 -3.81 -18.52
N LEU A 188 -0.92 -2.55 -18.17
CA LEU A 188 -2.03 -1.77 -18.72
C LEU A 188 -1.85 -1.52 -20.22
N ALA A 189 -0.64 -1.20 -20.67
CA ALA A 189 -0.34 -1.02 -22.10
C ALA A 189 -0.55 -2.33 -22.89
N ALA A 190 -0.07 -3.45 -22.36
CA ALA A 190 -0.29 -4.77 -22.96
C ALA A 190 -1.79 -5.13 -23.00
N PHE A 191 -2.52 -4.84 -21.93
CA PHE A 191 -3.95 -5.10 -21.82
C PHE A 191 -4.77 -4.26 -22.81
N ALA A 192 -4.48 -2.96 -22.91
CA ALA A 192 -5.15 -2.06 -23.85
C ALA A 192 -4.92 -2.50 -25.31
N THR A 193 -3.68 -2.90 -25.63
CA THR A 193 -3.33 -3.43 -26.96
C THR A 193 -4.08 -4.74 -27.24
N CYS A 194 -4.23 -5.62 -26.25
CA CYS A 194 -5.02 -6.84 -26.38
C CYS A 194 -6.50 -6.55 -26.69
N LEU A 195 -7.04 -5.47 -26.12
CA LEU A 195 -8.42 -5.01 -26.35
C LEU A 195 -8.59 -4.14 -27.61
N LYS A 196 -7.51 -3.93 -28.40
CA LYS A 196 -7.46 -3.00 -29.55
C LYS A 196 -7.85 -1.57 -29.18
N MET A 197 -7.59 -1.18 -27.93
CA MET A 197 -7.75 0.20 -27.47
C MET A 197 -6.40 0.91 -27.63
N LYS A 198 -6.42 2.18 -28.05
CA LYS A 198 -5.22 3.03 -27.93
C LYS A 198 -4.96 3.26 -26.44
N PHE A 199 -3.69 3.26 -26.06
CA PHE A 199 -3.24 3.59 -24.72
C PHE A 199 -2.21 4.68 -24.85
N ASP A 200 -2.61 5.89 -24.51
CA ASP A 200 -1.71 7.04 -24.42
C ASP A 200 -1.48 7.46 -22.95
N VAL A 201 -0.66 8.48 -22.78
CA VAL A 201 -0.36 9.05 -21.46
C VAL A 201 -1.61 9.66 -20.81
N GLY A 202 -2.54 10.20 -21.61
CA GLY A 202 -3.83 10.70 -21.14
C GLY A 202 -4.73 9.58 -20.62
N ASP A 203 -4.76 8.42 -21.27
CA ASP A 203 -5.48 7.23 -20.81
C ASP A 203 -4.94 6.72 -19.48
N PHE A 204 -3.62 6.78 -19.28
CA PHE A 204 -2.98 6.48 -17.99
C PHE A 204 -3.44 7.46 -16.90
N ILE A 205 -3.41 8.77 -17.16
CA ILE A 205 -3.88 9.78 -16.20
C ILE A 205 -5.37 9.56 -15.87
N ASN A 206 -6.21 9.32 -16.89
CA ASN A 206 -7.64 9.04 -16.71
C ASN A 206 -7.88 7.75 -15.92
N TYR A 207 -7.05 6.72 -16.13
CA TYR A 207 -7.08 5.48 -15.35
C TYR A 207 -6.77 5.74 -13.87
N ILE A 208 -5.72 6.50 -13.58
CA ILE A 208 -5.35 6.87 -12.19
C ILE A 208 -6.47 7.69 -11.55
N GLN A 209 -7.01 8.70 -12.23
CA GLN A 209 -8.13 9.48 -11.71
C GLN A 209 -9.35 8.59 -11.40
N ALA A 210 -9.69 7.66 -12.31
CA ALA A 210 -10.82 6.76 -12.14
C ALA A 210 -10.64 5.78 -10.96
N ILE A 211 -9.43 5.30 -10.67
CA ILE A 211 -9.15 4.45 -9.48
C ILE A 211 -9.56 5.16 -8.19
N PHE A 212 -9.39 6.48 -8.13
CA PHE A 212 -9.67 7.30 -6.96
C PHE A 212 -11.05 7.98 -7.04
N ALA A 213 -11.97 7.41 -7.84
CA ALA A 213 -13.34 7.89 -8.04
C ALA A 213 -13.46 9.28 -8.69
N PHE A 214 -12.39 9.79 -9.30
CA PHE A 214 -12.44 10.98 -10.13
C PHE A 214 -12.63 10.56 -11.60
N GLY A 215 -13.87 10.64 -12.09
CA GLY A 215 -14.20 10.30 -13.47
C GLY A 215 -14.46 8.80 -13.70
N SER A 216 -14.44 8.38 -14.97
CA SER A 216 -14.70 6.99 -15.36
C SER A 216 -13.74 6.54 -16.45
N SER A 217 -13.24 5.30 -16.34
CA SER A 217 -12.35 4.72 -17.33
C SER A 217 -12.89 3.35 -17.77
N ARG A 218 -13.13 3.20 -19.08
CA ARG A 218 -13.50 1.91 -19.68
C ARG A 218 -12.39 0.87 -19.48
N LEU A 219 -11.12 1.32 -19.47
CA LEU A 219 -9.96 0.47 -19.20
C LEU A 219 -10.01 -0.07 -17.76
N LEU A 220 -10.29 0.79 -16.78
CA LEU A 220 -10.39 0.39 -15.38
C LEU A 220 -11.47 -0.67 -15.16
N ASN A 221 -12.68 -0.46 -15.68
CA ASN A 221 -13.78 -1.41 -15.47
C ASN A 221 -13.44 -2.81 -16.01
N LYS A 222 -12.86 -2.89 -17.22
CA LYS A 222 -12.45 -4.16 -17.82
C LYS A 222 -11.27 -4.80 -17.10
N TYR A 223 -10.28 -3.99 -16.71
CA TYR A 223 -9.11 -4.44 -15.98
C TYR A 223 -9.48 -5.00 -14.61
N THR A 224 -10.32 -4.28 -13.84
CA THR A 224 -10.79 -4.72 -12.52
C THR A 224 -11.58 -6.02 -12.62
N GLY A 225 -12.47 -6.17 -13.60
CA GLY A 225 -13.25 -7.41 -13.78
C GLY A 225 -12.37 -8.64 -13.99
N ILE A 226 -11.35 -8.56 -14.86
CA ILE A 226 -10.39 -9.65 -15.08
C ILE A 226 -9.49 -9.86 -13.85
N SER A 227 -9.07 -8.77 -13.20
CA SER A 227 -8.25 -8.83 -11.98
C SER A 227 -8.98 -9.56 -10.85
N ILE A 228 -10.28 -9.35 -10.68
CA ILE A 228 -11.10 -10.07 -9.69
C ILE A 228 -11.10 -11.57 -10.00
N LEU A 229 -11.29 -11.96 -11.26
CA LEU A 229 -11.30 -13.38 -11.66
C LEU A 229 -9.94 -14.05 -11.42
N LEU A 230 -8.85 -13.41 -11.87
CA LEU A 230 -7.49 -13.93 -11.67
C LEU A 230 -7.13 -14.01 -10.20
N MET A 231 -7.45 -12.97 -9.42
CA MET A 231 -7.15 -12.94 -7.99
C MET A 231 -8.02 -13.92 -7.21
N GLY A 232 -9.27 -14.16 -7.62
CA GLY A 232 -10.15 -15.16 -7.04
C GLY A 232 -9.63 -16.59 -7.24
N ILE A 233 -9.15 -16.91 -8.45
CA ILE A 233 -8.50 -18.20 -8.73
C ILE A 233 -7.23 -18.35 -7.89
N ALA A 234 -6.38 -17.32 -7.85
CA ALA A 234 -5.15 -17.34 -7.06
C ALA A 234 -5.43 -17.53 -5.56
N ALA A 235 -6.42 -16.82 -5.01
CA ALA A 235 -6.84 -16.95 -3.61
C ALA A 235 -7.35 -18.36 -3.31
N PHE A 236 -8.19 -18.93 -4.17
CA PHE A 236 -8.68 -20.30 -4.00
C PHE A 236 -7.54 -21.33 -3.98
N ILE A 237 -6.64 -21.26 -4.96
CA ILE A 237 -5.45 -22.13 -5.01
C ILE A 237 -4.59 -21.94 -3.77
N GLY A 238 -4.36 -20.68 -3.35
CA GLY A 238 -3.58 -20.36 -2.16
C GLY A 238 -4.14 -20.99 -0.89
N ILE A 239 -5.46 -20.92 -0.69
CA ILE A 239 -6.14 -21.53 0.46
C ILE A 239 -6.03 -23.06 0.41
N VAL A 240 -6.29 -23.69 -0.73
CA VAL A 240 -6.19 -25.15 -0.89
C VAL A 240 -4.77 -25.65 -0.62
N VAL A 241 -3.75 -24.95 -1.15
CA VAL A 241 -2.34 -25.26 -0.90
C VAL A 241 -1.97 -25.06 0.56
N PHE A 242 -2.53 -24.05 1.23
CA PHE A 242 -2.28 -23.81 2.65
C PHE A 242 -2.91 -24.90 3.53
N MET A 243 -4.15 -25.30 3.25
CA MET A 243 -4.86 -26.35 3.99
C MET A 243 -4.26 -27.74 3.79
N SER A 244 -3.66 -28.02 2.63
CA SER A 244 -3.01 -29.30 2.32
C SER A 244 -1.61 -29.45 2.92
N ARG A 245 -1.06 -28.41 3.55
CA ARG A 245 0.25 -28.52 4.22
C ARG A 245 0.12 -29.34 5.50
N PRO A 246 0.86 -30.45 5.66
CA PRO A 246 0.88 -31.19 6.91
C PRO A 246 1.43 -30.28 8.01
N GLU A 247 0.79 -30.30 9.19
CA GLU A 247 1.30 -29.63 10.37
C GLU A 247 2.73 -30.09 10.62
N ARG A 248 3.71 -29.20 10.41
CA ARG A 248 5.08 -29.45 10.85
C ARG A 248 5.04 -29.45 12.38
N LYS A 249 5.08 -30.65 12.99
CA LYS A 249 5.45 -30.82 14.39
C LYS A 249 6.76 -30.06 14.62
N VAL A 250 6.67 -28.96 15.35
CA VAL A 250 7.83 -28.23 15.87
C VAL A 250 8.56 -29.21 16.79
N ARG A 251 9.79 -29.59 16.41
CA ARG A 251 10.74 -30.26 17.30
C ARG A 251 11.52 -29.21 18.07
#